data_AF-A0A1Y0B7N4-F1
#
_entry.id   AF-A0A1Y0B7N4-F1
#
_cell.length_a   1.000
_cell.length_b   1.000
_cell.length_c   1.000
_cell.angle_alpha   90.00
_cell.angle_beta   90.00
_cell.angle_gamma   90.00
#
_symmetry.space_group_name_H-M   'P 1'
#
loop_
_entity.id
_entity.type
_entity.pdbx_description
1 polymer ?
#
loop_
_entity_poly.entity_id
_entity_poly.type
_entity_poly.pdbx_seq_one_letter_code
_entity_poly.pdbx_strand_id
1 'polypeptide(L)'
;ETERFLEKSPYFSITLKNAQEATAIMPFNLEEVKTLIENAQSLRLKAFLTVAFLTGMRTGEQLALMWEDIDFNEKKIVINKSLNELGSITTPKNKPSMREVDLLEPVGKILKELKESEPASEKFVFISMPKRTTMFQRAFRALLKAL
;
A
#
# COMPACT_ATOMS: atom_id res chain seq x y z
N GLU A 1 40.74 24.26 12.69
CA GLU A 1 40.16 23.62 11.50
C GLU A 1 39.96 24.69 10.45
N THR A 2 40.59 24.56 9.27
CA THR A 2 40.31 25.42 8.12
C THR A 2 39.10 24.85 7.39
N GLU A 3 38.02 25.62 7.28
CA GLU A 3 36.83 25.25 6.52
C GLU A 3 37.24 24.98 5.06
N ARG A 4 37.06 23.74 4.61
CA ARG A 4 37.35 23.31 3.24
C ARG A 4 36.11 23.53 2.38
N PHE A 5 35.92 24.75 1.89
CA PHE A 5 34.92 25.02 0.88
C PHE A 5 35.40 24.56 -0.49
N LEU A 6 34.54 23.84 -1.22
CA LEU A 6 34.75 23.48 -2.62
C LEU A 6 34.07 24.52 -3.49
N GLU A 7 34.78 25.12 -4.45
CA GLU A 7 34.22 26.10 -5.37
C GLU A 7 33.11 25.52 -6.26
N LYS A 8 33.17 24.21 -6.56
CA LYS A 8 32.15 23.48 -7.31
C LYS A 8 31.92 22.10 -6.71
N SER A 9 30.67 21.65 -6.75
CA SER A 9 30.33 20.30 -6.28
C SER A 9 30.99 19.25 -7.17
N PRO A 10 31.72 18.27 -6.59
CA PRO A 10 32.37 17.19 -7.34
C PRO A 10 31.34 16.24 -8.00
N TYR A 11 30.07 16.33 -7.64
CA TYR A 11 28.99 15.57 -8.26
C TYR A 11 28.72 15.99 -9.72
N PHE A 12 28.98 17.25 -10.10
CA PHE A 12 28.74 17.71 -11.46
C PHE A 12 29.71 17.12 -12.50
N SER A 13 30.87 16.64 -12.07
CA SER A 13 31.82 15.92 -12.92
C SER A 13 31.53 14.43 -13.08
N ILE A 14 30.56 13.89 -12.34
CA ILE A 14 30.21 12.46 -12.39
C ILE A 14 29.13 12.25 -13.45
N THR A 15 29.51 11.64 -14.58
CA THR A 15 28.53 11.09 -15.53
C THR A 15 28.06 9.73 -15.02
N LEU A 16 26.76 9.54 -14.83
CA LEU A 16 26.17 8.24 -14.49
C LEU A 16 26.24 7.31 -15.72
N LYS A 17 27.40 6.70 -15.94
CA LYS A 17 27.67 5.81 -17.09
C LYS A 17 26.79 4.56 -17.12
N ASN A 18 26.18 4.19 -15.98
CA ASN A 18 25.37 2.99 -15.80
C ASN A 18 23.90 3.32 -15.47
N ALA A 19 23.41 4.52 -15.79
CA ALA A 19 22.00 4.80 -15.67
C ALA A 19 21.23 3.94 -16.70
N GLN A 20 20.66 2.82 -16.24
CA GLN A 20 19.73 2.06 -17.07
C GLN A 20 18.50 2.92 -17.31
N GLU A 21 18.09 3.01 -18.57
CA GLU A 21 16.84 3.65 -18.93
C GLU A 21 15.71 2.88 -18.26
N ALA A 22 14.88 3.59 -17.50
CA ALA A 22 13.79 2.96 -16.76
C ALA A 22 12.84 2.32 -17.78
N THR A 23 12.50 1.04 -17.56
CA THR A 23 11.49 0.38 -18.36
C THR A 23 10.14 1.08 -18.18
N ALA A 24 9.39 1.23 -19.27
CA ALA A 24 8.06 1.82 -19.23
C ALA A 24 7.15 0.98 -18.32
N ILE A 25 6.48 1.64 -17.37
CA ILE A 25 5.49 1.01 -16.51
C ILE A 25 4.24 0.77 -17.37
N MET A 26 3.84 -0.48 -17.55
CA MET A 26 2.57 -0.86 -18.18
C MET A 26 1.50 -1.05 -17.11
N PRO A 27 0.53 -0.13 -16.96
CA PRO A 27 -0.54 -0.27 -15.98
C PRO A 27 -1.50 -1.40 -16.37
N PHE A 28 -2.11 -2.04 -15.38
CA PHE A 28 -3.15 -3.04 -15.62
C PHE A 28 -4.37 -2.41 -16.28
N ASN A 29 -4.96 -3.12 -17.23
CA ASN A 29 -6.27 -2.80 -17.76
C ASN A 29 -7.39 -3.32 -16.84
N LEU A 30 -8.64 -2.95 -17.13
CA LEU A 30 -9.78 -3.29 -16.27
C LEU A 30 -10.03 -4.81 -16.17
N GLU A 31 -9.82 -5.55 -17.25
CA GLU A 31 -10.01 -7.00 -17.29
C GLU A 31 -8.94 -7.72 -16.45
N GLU A 32 -7.69 -7.26 -16.52
CA GLU A 32 -6.59 -7.76 -15.69
C GLU A 32 -6.85 -7.48 -14.21
N VAL A 33 -7.28 -6.25 -13.87
CA VAL A 33 -7.65 -5.89 -12.48
C VAL A 33 -8.75 -6.80 -11.96
N LYS A 34 -9.81 -7.02 -12.75
CA LYS A 34 -10.91 -7.91 -12.38
C LYS A 34 -10.42 -9.35 -12.17
N THR A 35 -9.61 -9.85 -13.09
CA THR A 35 -9.03 -11.20 -13.05
C THR A 35 -8.18 -11.39 -11.79
N LEU A 36 -7.35 -10.40 -11.43
CA LEU A 36 -6.52 -10.44 -10.22
C LEU A 36 -7.36 -10.49 -8.94
N ILE A 37 -8.45 -9.72 -8.86
CA ILE A 37 -9.34 -9.70 -7.69
C ILE A 37 -10.11 -11.02 -7.58
N GLU A 38 -10.62 -11.55 -8.69
CA GLU A 38 -11.42 -12.78 -8.71
C GLU A 38 -10.60 -14.03 -8.39
N ASN A 39 -9.33 -14.08 -8.81
CA ASN A 39 -8.43 -15.22 -8.56
C ASN A 39 -7.69 -15.15 -7.22
N ALA A 40 -7.94 -14.12 -6.39
CA ALA A 40 -7.30 -13.98 -5.09
C ALA A 40 -7.57 -15.20 -4.18
N GLN A 41 -6.51 -15.83 -3.65
CA GLN A 41 -6.62 -17.11 -2.93
C GLN A 41 -7.28 -17.00 -1.53
N SER A 42 -7.60 -15.80 -1.06
CA SER A 42 -8.22 -15.57 0.24
C SER A 42 -9.07 -14.30 0.24
N LEU A 43 -10.08 -14.25 1.11
CA LEU A 43 -10.91 -13.06 1.31
C LEU A 43 -10.06 -11.84 1.69
N ARG A 44 -9.05 -12.02 2.56
CA ARG A 44 -8.14 -10.95 2.95
C ARG A 44 -7.31 -10.41 1.79
N LEU A 45 -6.78 -11.28 0.92
CA LEU A 45 -6.06 -10.84 -0.28
C LEU A 45 -7.00 -10.14 -1.27
N LYS A 46 -8.22 -10.67 -1.44
CA LYS A 46 -9.24 -10.06 -2.30
C LYS A 46 -9.59 -8.64 -1.83
N ALA A 47 -9.83 -8.48 -0.52
CA ALA A 47 -10.08 -7.18 0.10
C ALA A 47 -8.89 -6.23 -0.06
N PHE A 48 -7.66 -6.71 0.16
CA PHE A 48 -6.44 -5.92 -0.01
C PHE A 48 -6.29 -5.41 -1.45
N LEU A 49 -6.46 -6.27 -2.46
CA LEU A 49 -6.39 -5.88 -3.86
C LEU A 49 -7.52 -4.91 -4.24
N THR A 50 -8.74 -5.15 -3.75
CA THR A 50 -9.89 -4.27 -4.01
C THR A 50 -9.63 -2.86 -3.46
N VAL A 51 -9.12 -2.74 -2.23
CA VAL A 51 -8.73 -1.44 -1.67
C VAL A 51 -7.62 -0.80 -2.50
N ALA A 52 -6.57 -1.56 -2.85
CA ALA A 52 -5.44 -1.02 -3.61
C ALA A 52 -5.84 -0.43 -4.96
N PHE A 53 -6.63 -1.18 -5.75
CA PHE A 53 -7.04 -0.76 -7.09
C PHE A 53 -8.06 0.38 -7.07
N LEU A 54 -8.92 0.46 -6.05
CA LEU A 54 -10.03 1.41 -6.03
C LEU A 54 -9.76 2.69 -5.22
N THR A 55 -8.75 2.70 -4.34
CA THR A 55 -8.43 3.87 -3.50
C THR A 55 -7.05 4.46 -3.78
N GLY A 56 -6.16 3.73 -4.46
CA GLY A 56 -4.80 4.17 -4.75
C GLY A 56 -3.92 4.34 -3.51
N MET A 57 -4.30 3.74 -2.37
CA MET A 57 -3.50 3.76 -1.15
C MET A 57 -2.14 3.10 -1.36
N ARG A 58 -1.08 3.68 -0.80
CA ARG A 58 0.25 3.06 -0.83
C ARG A 58 0.24 1.79 0.01
N THR A 59 1.05 0.80 -0.38
CA THR A 59 1.13 -0.50 0.31
C THR A 59 1.36 -0.35 1.82
N GLY A 60 2.27 0.53 2.24
CA GLY A 60 2.52 0.78 3.67
C GLY A 60 1.33 1.39 4.41
N GLU A 61 0.58 2.28 3.74
CA GLU A 61 -0.65 2.90 4.30
C GLU A 61 -1.73 1.83 4.50
N GLN A 62 -1.95 0.96 3.51
CA GLN A 62 -2.91 -0.14 3.63
C GLN A 62 -2.52 -1.13 4.74
N LEU A 63 -1.23 -1.50 4.80
CA LEU A 63 -0.76 -2.45 5.82
C LEU A 63 -0.86 -1.89 7.24
N ALA A 64 -0.84 -0.57 7.42
CA ALA A 64 -1.03 0.07 8.72
C ALA A 64 -2.48 0.42 9.04
N LEU A 65 -3.42 0.15 8.12
CA LEU A 65 -4.83 0.49 8.28
C LEU A 65 -5.47 -0.29 9.42
N MET A 66 -6.15 0.41 10.32
CA MET A 66 -6.90 -0.16 11.43
C MET A 66 -8.40 0.01 11.20
N TRP A 67 -9.21 -0.83 11.86
CA TRP A 67 -10.67 -0.74 11.78
C TRP A 67 -11.23 0.59 12.29
N GLU A 68 -10.52 1.27 13.20
CA GLU A 68 -10.87 2.60 13.72
C GLU A 68 -10.68 3.73 12.69
N ASP A 69 -9.87 3.50 11.64
CA ASP A 69 -9.65 4.50 10.59
C ASP A 69 -10.75 4.50 9.52
N ILE A 70 -11.68 3.53 9.58
CA ILE A 70 -12.73 3.34 8.57
C ILE A 70 -14.07 3.77 9.16
N ASP A 71 -14.62 4.86 8.63
CA ASP A 71 -15.98 5.29 8.93
C ASP A 71 -16.95 4.76 7.87
N PHE A 72 -17.71 3.73 8.24
CA PHE A 72 -18.73 3.14 7.37
C PHE A 72 -20.00 3.99 7.26
N ASN A 73 -20.23 4.94 8.17
CA ASN A 73 -21.40 5.82 8.15
C ASN A 73 -21.14 7.01 7.22
N GLU A 74 -20.02 7.70 7.42
CA GLU A 74 -19.59 8.84 6.60
C GLU A 74 -18.93 8.40 5.29
N LYS A 75 -18.71 7.09 5.11
CA LYS A 75 -18.06 6.48 3.94
C LYS A 75 -16.67 7.09 3.67
N LYS A 76 -15.82 7.09 4.69
CA LYS A 76 -14.44 7.63 4.63
C LYS A 76 -13.43 6.65 5.20
N ILE A 77 -12.20 6.70 4.68
CA ILE A 77 -11.02 6.06 5.25
C ILE A 77 -10.00 7.14 5.57
N VAL A 78 -9.55 7.20 6.81
CA VAL A 78 -8.52 8.14 7.27
C VAL A 78 -7.14 7.52 7.10
N ILE A 79 -6.26 8.20 6.37
CA ILE A 79 -4.89 7.76 6.13
C ILE A 79 -3.96 8.63 6.97
N ASN A 80 -3.52 8.10 8.11
CA ASN A 80 -2.70 8.83 9.09
C ASN A 80 -1.42 8.07 9.51
N LYS A 81 -1.19 6.88 8.97
CA LYS A 81 -0.07 6.00 9.33
C LYS A 81 0.38 5.14 8.15
N SER A 82 1.61 4.65 8.22
CA SER A 82 2.21 3.76 7.23
C SER A 82 3.17 2.77 7.90
N LEU A 83 3.11 1.51 7.48
CA LEU A 83 4.04 0.47 7.89
C LEU A 83 5.27 0.50 6.99
N ASN A 84 6.44 0.70 7.59
CA ASN A 84 7.70 0.67 6.85
C ASN A 84 8.23 -0.77 6.67
N GLU A 85 9.28 -0.93 5.85
CA GLU A 85 9.89 -2.25 5.59
C GLU A 85 10.55 -2.89 6.82
N LEU A 86 10.91 -2.07 7.82
CA LEU A 86 11.43 -2.52 9.11
C LEU A 86 10.32 -3.02 10.05
N GLY A 87 9.06 -2.98 9.61
CA GLY A 87 7.90 -3.41 10.41
C GLY A 87 7.48 -2.41 11.47
N SER A 88 7.97 -1.16 11.40
CA SER A 88 7.57 -0.09 12.31
C SER A 88 6.44 0.74 11.71
N ILE A 89 5.44 1.05 12.53
CA ILE A 89 4.38 2.00 12.16
C ILE A 89 4.95 3.40 12.30
N THR A 90 4.83 4.17 11.22
CA THR A 90 5.29 5.54 11.13
C THR A 90 4.10 6.46 10.90
N THR A 91 4.10 7.58 11.58
CA THR A 91 3.16 8.67 11.31
C THR A 91 3.80 9.68 10.38
N PRO A 92 3.03 10.36 9.52
CA PRO A 92 3.58 11.40 8.68
C PRO A 92 4.13 12.55 9.53
N LYS A 93 5.33 13.03 9.17
CA LYS A 93 5.97 14.16 9.88
C LYS A 93 5.17 15.47 9.77
N ASN A 94 4.38 15.63 8.70
CA ASN A 94 3.68 16.88 8.38
C ASN A 94 2.17 16.64 8.21
N LYS A 95 1.35 17.60 8.69
CA LYS A 95 -0.12 17.57 8.59
C LYS A 95 -0.69 17.30 7.18
N PRO A 96 -0.13 17.85 6.07
CA PRO A 96 -0.67 17.62 4.72
C PRO A 96 -0.61 16.17 4.25
N SER A 97 0.21 15.33 4.90
CA SER A 97 0.32 13.92 4.56
C SER A 97 -0.78 13.06 5.17
N MET A 98 -1.57 13.62 6.12
CA MET A 98 -2.81 13.02 6.58
C MET A 98 -3.91 13.39 5.60
N ARG A 99 -4.64 12.40 5.09
CA ARG A 99 -5.70 12.60 4.12
C ARG A 99 -6.86 11.65 4.35
N GLU A 100 -8.00 12.00 3.81
CA GLU A 100 -9.17 11.12 3.74
C GLU A 100 -9.36 10.64 2.31
N VAL A 101 -9.80 9.39 2.16
CA VAL A 101 -10.25 8.84 0.88
C VAL A 101 -11.67 8.33 1.01
N ASP A 102 -12.44 8.44 -0.08
CA ASP A 102 -13.83 7.99 -0.11
C ASP A 102 -13.89 6.46 -0.04
N LEU A 103 -14.77 5.96 0.83
CA LEU A 103 -15.09 4.55 0.92
C LEU A 103 -16.11 4.20 -0.17
N LEU A 104 -15.61 3.86 -1.35
CA LEU A 104 -16.45 3.41 -2.46
C LEU A 104 -17.25 2.16 -2.08
N GLU A 105 -18.48 2.02 -2.59
CA GLU A 105 -19.38 0.90 -2.27
C GLU A 105 -18.74 -0.50 -2.41
N PRO A 106 -18.01 -0.83 -3.49
CA PRO A 106 -17.34 -2.13 -3.61
C PRO A 106 -16.31 -2.36 -2.50
N VAL A 107 -15.61 -1.30 -2.09
CA VAL A 107 -14.61 -1.33 -1.02
C VAL A 107 -15.30 -1.51 0.34
N GLY A 108 -16.36 -0.73 0.61
CA GLY A 108 -17.14 -0.85 1.84
C GLY A 108 -17.73 -2.24 2.01
N LYS A 109 -18.27 -2.84 0.93
CA LYS A 109 -18.84 -4.19 0.96
C LYS A 109 -17.80 -5.25 1.33
N ILE A 110 -16.65 -5.28 0.65
CA ILE A 110 -15.63 -6.31 0.90
C ILE A 110 -14.97 -6.14 2.29
N LEU A 111 -14.84 -4.90 2.77
CA LEU A 111 -14.31 -4.62 4.11
C LEU A 111 -15.28 -5.06 5.22
N LYS A 112 -16.60 -4.90 5.04
CA LYS A 112 -17.60 -5.45 5.96
C LYS A 112 -17.55 -6.97 6.01
N GLU A 113 -17.53 -7.62 4.83
CA GLU A 113 -17.40 -9.07 4.72
C GLU A 113 -16.13 -9.59 5.41
N LEU A 114 -15.00 -8.91 5.21
CA LEU A 114 -13.75 -9.24 5.89
C LEU A 114 -13.88 -9.10 7.41
N LYS A 115 -14.47 -7.99 7.89
CA LYS A 115 -14.66 -7.71 9.32
C LYS A 115 -15.52 -8.75 10.01
N GLU A 116 -16.55 -9.26 9.33
CA GLU A 116 -17.44 -10.32 9.85
C GLU A 116 -16.76 -11.69 9.90
N SER A 117 -15.78 -11.94 9.01
CA SER A 117 -15.02 -13.19 8.96
C SER A 117 -13.92 -13.30 10.02
N GLU A 118 -13.55 -12.20 10.66
CA GLU A 118 -12.42 -12.11 11.59
C GLU A 118 -12.85 -11.93 13.05
N PRO A 119 -12.04 -12.36 14.03
CA PRO A 119 -12.32 -12.11 15.44
C PRO A 119 -12.36 -10.61 15.76
N ALA A 120 -13.30 -10.19 16.61
CA ALA A 120 -13.45 -8.79 17.03
C ALA A 120 -12.23 -8.20 17.78
N SER A 121 -11.27 -9.04 18.19
CA SER A 121 -10.02 -8.62 18.84
C SER A 121 -8.98 -8.06 17.86
N GLU A 122 -9.14 -8.29 16.55
CA GLU A 122 -8.18 -7.85 15.56
C GLU A 122 -8.30 -6.33 15.35
N LYS A 123 -7.15 -5.64 15.37
CA LYS A 123 -7.10 -4.17 15.26
C LYS A 123 -6.80 -3.72 13.84
N PHE A 124 -5.91 -4.45 13.18
CA PHE A 124 -5.48 -4.13 11.82
C PHE A 124 -6.36 -4.82 10.80
N VAL A 125 -6.61 -4.17 9.68
CA VAL A 125 -7.50 -4.70 8.64
C VAL A 125 -6.85 -5.86 7.87
N PHE A 126 -5.54 -5.80 7.64
CA PHE A 126 -4.86 -6.72 6.70
C PHE A 126 -3.68 -7.51 7.28
N ILE A 127 -3.24 -7.20 8.51
CA ILE A 127 -2.09 -7.85 9.12
C ILE A 127 -2.41 -8.30 10.54
N SER A 128 -1.90 -9.44 10.98
CA SER A 128 -1.94 -9.88 12.38
C SER A 128 -0.50 -9.94 12.91
N MET A 129 0.07 -8.79 13.33
CA MET A 129 1.45 -8.65 13.87
C MET A 129 2.61 -9.15 12.97
N PRO A 130 3.86 -8.66 13.13
CA PRO A 130 4.71 -8.35 11.99
C PRO A 130 5.58 -9.53 11.52
N LYS A 131 5.04 -10.38 10.64
CA LYS A 131 5.88 -11.14 9.69
C LYS A 131 5.44 -10.91 8.24
N ARG A 132 5.87 -9.73 7.78
CA ARG A 132 6.18 -9.24 6.43
C ARG A 132 5.13 -9.28 5.31
N THR A 133 5.09 -8.12 4.65
CA THR A 133 4.91 -7.80 3.21
C THR A 133 5.20 -8.92 2.21
N THR A 134 6.11 -9.87 2.51
CA THR A 134 6.44 -11.00 1.65
C THR A 134 5.27 -11.94 1.39
N MET A 135 4.31 -12.09 2.30
CA MET A 135 3.15 -12.95 2.03
C MET A 135 2.27 -12.37 0.92
N PHE A 136 1.92 -11.09 1.02
CA PHE A 136 1.16 -10.38 -0.02
C PHE A 136 1.93 -10.34 -1.33
N GLN A 137 3.23 -10.01 -1.31
CA GLN A 137 4.04 -10.00 -2.52
C GLN A 137 4.13 -11.37 -3.19
N ARG A 138 4.26 -12.45 -2.41
CA ARG A 138 4.30 -13.82 -2.95
C ARG A 138 2.95 -14.23 -3.55
N ALA A 139 1.86 -13.96 -2.84
CA ALA A 139 0.52 -14.25 -3.32
C ALA A 139 0.19 -13.46 -4.58
N PHE A 140 0.53 -12.16 -4.61
CA PHE A 140 0.36 -11.31 -5.77
C PHE A 140 1.20 -11.77 -6.97
N ARG A 141 2.48 -12.12 -6.76
CA ARG A 141 3.31 -12.71 -7.82
C ARG A 141 2.75 -14.02 -8.37
N ALA A 142 2.07 -14.82 -7.54
CA ALA A 142 1.41 -16.02 -8.02
C ALA A 142 0.21 -15.68 -8.91
N LEU A 143 -0.54 -14.62 -8.60
CA LEU A 143 -1.63 -14.13 -9.46
C LEU A 143 -1.11 -13.57 -10.79
N LEU A 144 0.01 -12.85 -10.77
CA LEU A 144 0.63 -12.33 -12.00
C LEU A 144 1.11 -13.42 -12.96
N LYS A 145 1.37 -14.65 -12.48
CA LYS A 145 1.69 -15.79 -13.34
C LYS A 145 0.45 -16.42 -13.98
N ALA A 146 -0.74 -16.07 -13.49
CA ALA A 146 -2.02 -16.58 -13.96
C ALA A 146 -2.73 -15.60 -14.91
N LEU A 147 -2.23 -14.37 -15.03
CA LEU A 147 -2.51 -13.44 -16.13
C LEU A 147 -1.66 -13.84 -17.35
#